data_AF-A0A939MF42-F1
#
_entry.id   AF-A0A939MF42-F1
#
_cell.length_a   1.000
_cell.length_b   1.000
_cell.length_c   1.000
_cell.angle_alpha   90.00
_cell.angle_beta   90.00
_cell.angle_gamma   90.00
#
_symmetry.space_group_name_H-M   'P 1'
#
loop_
_entity.id
_entity.type
_entity.pdbx_description
1 polymer ?
#
loop_
_entity_poly.entity_id
_entity_poly.type
_entity_poly.pdbx_seq_one_letter_code
_entity_poly.pdbx_strand_id
1 'polypeptide(L)'
;MNPDDDDNIIRFPTFVRIEGEESPVIKSVFRCYVLVNRETALVPLNDWANASASRHATIKLTELDPWRVAETFVGTVRISTVFLGIDHRHFGNGPPLLFETMIFGGSLDHFQNRCSTWDEAEAMHAEAVDQVRRGHLRVVK
;
A
#
# COMPACT_ATOMS: atom_id res chain seq x y z
N MET A 1 48.76 8.50 -16.58
CA MET A 1 47.80 7.54 -17.15
C MET A 1 47.72 6.39 -16.17
N ASN A 2 46.59 6.29 -15.46
CA ASN A 2 46.35 5.21 -14.52
C ASN A 2 45.68 4.07 -15.31
N PRO A 3 46.12 2.81 -15.23
CA PRO A 3 45.57 1.71 -16.02
C PRO A 3 44.32 1.07 -15.40
N ASP A 4 43.72 1.67 -14.37
CA ASP A 4 42.63 1.08 -13.59
C ASP A 4 41.21 1.49 -14.05
N ASP A 5 41.06 1.93 -15.29
CA ASP A 5 39.80 2.51 -15.81
C ASP A 5 39.28 1.69 -17.00
N ASP A 6 39.07 0.39 -16.79
CA ASP A 6 38.14 -0.43 -17.58
C ASP A 6 38.01 -1.82 -16.94
N ASP A 7 36.94 -2.01 -16.15
CA ASP A 7 36.28 -3.31 -15.99
C ASP A 7 35.01 -3.16 -15.14
N ASN A 8 34.16 -2.18 -15.49
CA ASN A 8 32.80 -2.09 -14.95
C ASN A 8 31.87 -3.08 -15.68
N ILE A 9 32.30 -4.34 -15.80
CA ILE A 9 31.50 -5.43 -16.34
C ILE A 9 30.46 -5.79 -15.28
N ILE A 10 29.24 -5.32 -15.47
CA ILE A 10 28.07 -5.81 -14.73
C ILE A 10 27.93 -7.30 -15.07
N ARG A 11 28.40 -8.17 -14.18
CA ARG A 11 28.12 -9.60 -14.24
C ARG A 11 26.68 -9.82 -13.78
N PHE A 12 25.76 -9.91 -14.73
CA PHE A 12 24.44 -10.45 -14.42
C PHE A 12 24.62 -11.92 -14.01
N PRO A 13 24.11 -12.34 -12.82
CA PRO A 13 24.16 -13.74 -12.47
C PRO A 13 23.34 -14.52 -13.51
N THR A 14 23.93 -15.60 -14.03
CA THR A 14 23.23 -16.54 -14.90
C THR A 14 22.07 -17.15 -14.11
N PHE A 15 20.85 -16.73 -14.41
CA PHE A 15 19.67 -17.36 -13.83
C PHE A 15 19.49 -18.74 -14.44
N VAL A 16 19.71 -19.79 -13.64
CA VAL A 16 19.34 -21.15 -13.99
C VAL A 16 17.87 -21.33 -13.63
N ARG A 17 17.04 -21.58 -14.64
CA ARG A 17 15.68 -22.06 -14.42
C ARG A 17 15.78 -23.52 -13.98
N ILE A 18 15.63 -23.76 -12.68
CA ILE A 18 15.54 -25.12 -12.14
C ILE A 18 14.16 -25.64 -12.51
N GLU A 19 14.11 -26.60 -13.44
CA GLU A 19 12.88 -27.33 -13.71
C GLU A 19 12.73 -28.46 -12.69
N GLY A 20 11.68 -28.37 -11.86
CA GLY A 20 11.14 -29.51 -11.13
C GLY A 20 11.93 -30.00 -9.92
N GLU A 21 11.85 -29.27 -8.81
CA GLU A 21 11.63 -29.88 -7.50
C GLU A 21 10.90 -28.83 -6.65
N GLU A 22 9.74 -29.17 -6.08
CA GLU A 22 9.06 -28.29 -5.13
C GLU A 22 10.00 -28.05 -3.95
N SER A 23 10.64 -26.88 -3.97
CA SER A 23 11.37 -26.36 -2.82
C SER A 23 10.47 -26.48 -1.59
N PRO A 24 10.97 -26.94 -0.43
CA PRO A 24 10.18 -27.02 0.78
C PRO A 24 9.69 -25.62 1.09
N VAL A 25 8.43 -25.38 0.69
CA VAL A 25 7.67 -24.15 0.68
C VAL A 25 8.47 -22.98 1.25
N ILE A 26 9.02 -22.12 0.38
CA ILE A 26 9.33 -20.75 0.81
C ILE A 26 7.99 -20.21 1.32
N LYS A 27 7.73 -20.35 2.62
CA LYS A 27 6.53 -19.82 3.25
C LYS A 27 6.57 -18.35 2.90
N SER A 28 5.65 -17.91 2.06
CA SER A 28 5.56 -16.53 1.63
C SER A 28 5.66 -15.66 2.88
N VAL A 29 6.75 -14.92 3.00
CA VAL A 29 7.01 -14.02 4.15
C VAL A 29 5.93 -12.94 4.19
N PHE A 30 5.27 -12.70 3.05
CA PHE A 30 4.19 -11.76 2.87
C PHE A 30 2.84 -12.49 2.91
N ARG A 31 1.99 -12.08 3.86
CA ARG A 31 0.57 -12.44 3.85
C ARG A 31 -0.14 -11.50 2.90
N CYS A 32 -0.74 -12.06 1.85
CA CYS A 32 -1.39 -11.32 0.78
C CYS A 32 -2.91 -11.42 0.89
N TYR A 33 -3.59 -10.31 0.62
CA TYR A 33 -5.04 -10.20 0.78
C TYR A 33 -5.66 -9.55 -0.44
N VAL A 34 -6.86 -10.01 -0.80
CA VAL A 34 -7.73 -9.32 -1.75
C VAL A 34 -8.91 -8.70 -1.00
N LEU A 35 -9.50 -7.69 -1.63
CA LEU A 35 -10.68 -7.00 -1.12
C LEU A 35 -11.89 -7.37 -1.98
N VAL A 36 -12.91 -7.96 -1.37
CA VAL A 36 -14.17 -8.35 -2.02
C VAL A 36 -15.31 -7.77 -1.20
N ASN A 37 -16.10 -6.87 -1.80
CA ASN A 37 -17.24 -6.24 -1.13
C ASN A 37 -16.92 -5.66 0.26
N ARG A 38 -15.77 -4.97 0.38
CA ARG A 38 -15.26 -4.38 1.64
C ARG A 38 -14.73 -5.38 2.68
N GLU A 39 -14.74 -6.67 2.38
CA GLU A 39 -14.13 -7.70 3.23
C GLU A 39 -12.77 -8.14 2.69
N THR A 40 -11.86 -8.48 3.59
CA THR A 40 -10.51 -8.93 3.23
C THR A 40 -10.42 -10.44 3.28
N ALA A 41 -9.83 -11.03 2.24
CA ALA A 41 -9.60 -12.48 2.17
C ALA A 41 -8.11 -12.75 1.99
N LEU A 42 -7.54 -13.59 2.86
CA LEU A 42 -6.17 -14.09 2.72
C LEU A 42 -6.09 -15.01 1.50
N VAL A 43 -5.16 -14.74 0.59
CA VAL A 43 -5.00 -15.49 -0.66
C VAL A 43 -3.52 -15.84 -0.93
N PRO A 44 -3.24 -16.85 -1.76
CA PRO A 44 -1.91 -17.08 -2.30
C PRO A 44 -1.34 -15.86 -3.04
N LEU A 45 -0.01 -15.79 -3.12
CA LEU A 45 0.70 -14.69 -3.79
C LEU A 45 0.24 -14.48 -5.23
N ASN A 46 0.01 -15.56 -5.99
CA ASN A 46 -0.42 -15.48 -7.39
C ASN A 46 -1.80 -14.83 -7.53
N ASP A 47 -2.74 -15.14 -6.65
CA ASP A 47 -4.09 -14.59 -6.69
C ASP A 47 -4.07 -13.10 -6.36
N TRP A 48 -3.28 -12.70 -5.35
CA TRP A 48 -3.05 -11.30 -5.04
C TRP A 48 -2.37 -10.57 -6.20
N ALA A 49 -1.36 -11.16 -6.85
CA ALA A 49 -0.66 -10.55 -7.98
C ALA A 49 -1.62 -10.29 -9.14
N ASN A 50 -2.50 -11.25 -9.45
CA ASN A 50 -3.54 -11.10 -10.46
C ASN A 50 -4.55 -9.99 -10.10
N ALA A 51 -4.99 -9.94 -8.84
CA ALA A 51 -5.91 -8.91 -8.36
C ALA A 51 -5.27 -7.50 -8.40
N SER A 52 -4.01 -7.39 -7.98
CA SER A 52 -3.24 -6.15 -8.00
C SER A 52 -3.00 -5.64 -9.43
N ALA A 53 -2.65 -6.54 -10.36
CA ALA A 53 -2.53 -6.20 -11.78
C ALA A 53 -3.87 -5.75 -12.38
N SER A 54 -4.96 -6.44 -12.02
CA SER A 54 -6.32 -6.08 -12.46
C SER A 54 -6.72 -4.70 -11.95
N ARG A 55 -6.48 -4.39 -10.66
CA ARG A 55 -6.65 -3.05 -10.10
C ARG A 55 -5.92 -1.99 -10.92
N HIS A 56 -4.65 -2.23 -11.24
CA HIS A 56 -3.85 -1.26 -12.00
C HIS A 56 -4.41 -1.03 -13.41
N ALA A 57 -4.91 -2.09 -14.06
CA ALA A 57 -5.61 -1.97 -15.33
C ALA A 57 -6.93 -1.17 -15.20
N THR A 58 -7.73 -1.41 -14.15
CA THR A 58 -8.96 -0.65 -13.88
C THR A 58 -8.68 0.83 -13.67
N ILE A 59 -7.65 1.18 -12.89
CA ILE A 59 -7.26 2.58 -12.68
C ILE A 59 -6.89 3.24 -14.01
N LYS A 60 -6.13 2.56 -14.87
CA LYS A 60 -5.77 3.08 -16.20
C LYS A 60 -6.97 3.30 -17.11
N LEU A 61 -7.99 2.45 -17.00
CA LEU A 61 -9.17 2.49 -17.86
C LEU A 61 -10.25 3.45 -17.38
N THR A 62 -10.38 3.62 -16.06
CA THR A 62 -11.55 4.28 -15.44
C THR A 62 -11.19 5.46 -14.54
N GLU A 63 -9.90 5.62 -14.22
CA GLU A 63 -9.39 6.55 -13.19
C GLU A 63 -9.92 6.28 -11.78
N LEU A 64 -10.70 5.21 -11.60
CA LEU A 64 -11.21 4.77 -10.30
C LEU A 64 -10.33 3.66 -9.76
N ASP A 65 -9.95 3.80 -8.49
CA ASP A 65 -9.19 2.80 -7.77
C ASP A 65 -10.15 1.90 -6.98
N PRO A 66 -10.31 0.62 -7.38
CA PRO A 66 -11.22 -0.31 -6.69
C PRO A 66 -10.78 -0.63 -5.26
N TRP A 67 -9.55 -0.29 -4.88
CA TRP A 67 -9.04 -0.45 -3.52
C TRP A 67 -9.08 0.86 -2.72
N ARG A 68 -9.72 1.91 -3.25
CA ARG A 68 -9.94 3.16 -2.52
C ARG A 68 -11.08 3.01 -1.54
N VAL A 69 -10.80 3.33 -0.27
CA VAL A 69 -11.83 3.47 0.75
C VAL A 69 -12.47 4.86 0.64
N ALA A 70 -11.64 5.89 0.66
CA ALA A 70 -12.07 7.28 0.59
C ALA A 70 -10.94 8.20 0.12
N GLU A 71 -11.31 9.33 -0.48
CA GLU A 71 -10.41 10.43 -0.79
C GLU A 71 -11.13 11.76 -0.55
N THR A 72 -10.50 12.64 0.21
CA THR A 72 -11.05 13.95 0.58
C THR A 72 -10.01 15.03 0.36
N PHE A 73 -10.46 16.17 -0.16
CA PHE A 73 -9.64 17.37 -0.31
C PHE A 73 -10.10 18.46 0.66
N VAL A 74 -9.16 19.06 1.40
CA VAL A 74 -9.39 20.23 2.27
C VAL A 74 -8.42 21.32 1.84
N GLY A 75 -8.90 22.25 1.00
CA GLY A 75 -8.03 23.22 0.33
C GLY A 75 -7.03 22.49 -0.58
N THR A 76 -5.74 22.70 -0.35
CA THR A 76 -4.65 22.03 -1.09
C THR A 76 -4.20 20.71 -0.44
N VAL A 77 -4.81 20.31 0.69
CA VAL A 77 -4.47 19.07 1.38
C VAL A 77 -5.31 17.93 0.83
N ARG A 78 -4.68 16.80 0.50
CA ARG A 78 -5.34 15.56 0.07
C ARG A 78 -5.23 14.51 1.17
N ILE A 79 -6.34 13.93 1.59
CA ILE A 79 -6.40 12.78 2.49
C ILE A 79 -6.83 11.58 1.65
N SER A 80 -6.04 10.50 1.66
CA SER A 80 -6.31 9.30 0.89
C SER A 80 -6.30 8.08 1.80
N THR A 81 -7.35 7.26 1.72
CA THR A 81 -7.43 5.99 2.42
C THR A 81 -7.59 4.85 1.43
N VAL A 82 -6.69 3.87 1.50
CA VAL A 82 -6.61 2.77 0.54
C VAL A 82 -6.40 1.43 1.25
N PHE A 83 -6.83 0.36 0.59
CA PHE A 83 -6.42 -1.01 0.90
C PHE A 83 -5.06 -1.30 0.26
N LEU A 84 -4.15 -1.91 1.04
CA LEU A 84 -2.75 -2.18 0.67
C LEU A 84 -2.57 -3.53 -0.02
N GLY A 85 -3.42 -4.51 0.30
CA GLY A 85 -3.32 -5.88 -0.23
C GLY A 85 -2.18 -6.73 0.35
N ILE A 86 -1.24 -6.13 1.08
CA ILE A 86 -0.17 -6.84 1.80
C ILE A 86 -0.24 -6.43 3.26
N ASP A 87 -0.05 -7.39 4.16
CA ASP A 87 0.04 -7.12 5.58
C ASP A 87 1.30 -6.31 5.93
N HIS A 88 1.09 -5.10 6.43
CA HIS A 88 2.14 -4.17 6.89
C HIS A 88 2.52 -4.36 8.36
N ARG A 89 2.01 -5.39 9.05
CA ARG A 89 2.49 -5.77 10.38
C ARG A 89 3.79 -6.58 10.26
N HIS A 90 4.90 -5.87 10.10
CA HIS A 90 6.23 -6.50 9.96
C HIS A 90 6.74 -7.13 11.27
N PHE A 91 6.27 -6.65 12.43
CA PHE A 91 6.71 -7.09 13.74
C PHE A 91 5.53 -7.16 14.73
N GLY A 92 5.65 -8.01 15.75
CA GLY A 92 4.68 -8.13 16.83
C GLY A 92 3.47 -9.00 16.50
N ASN A 93 2.59 -9.17 17.49
CA ASN A 93 1.38 -9.98 17.40
C ASN A 93 0.14 -9.12 17.09
N GLY A 94 -0.89 -9.73 16.50
CA GLY A 94 -2.23 -9.18 16.31
C GLY A 94 -2.68 -9.11 14.84
N PRO A 95 -3.79 -8.42 14.53
CA PRO A 95 -4.45 -8.50 13.23
C PRO A 95 -3.63 -7.84 12.11
N PRO A 96 -3.77 -8.27 10.84
CA PRO A 96 -2.98 -7.70 9.74
C PRO A 96 -3.29 -6.21 9.55
N LEU A 97 -2.29 -5.40 9.18
CA LEU A 97 -2.48 -3.99 8.85
C LEU A 97 -2.67 -3.87 7.34
N LEU A 98 -3.92 -3.69 6.91
CA LEU A 98 -4.34 -3.85 5.51
C LEU A 98 -4.81 -2.56 4.87
N PHE A 99 -5.08 -1.53 5.67
CA PHE A 99 -5.54 -0.24 5.20
C PHE A 99 -4.60 0.86 5.67
N GLU A 100 -4.46 1.90 4.87
CA GLU A 100 -3.64 3.06 5.17
C GLU A 100 -4.40 4.34 4.87
N THR A 101 -4.39 5.28 5.80
CA THR A 101 -4.79 6.67 5.59
C THR A 101 -3.53 7.51 5.59
N MET A 102 -3.31 8.30 4.54
CA MET A 102 -2.19 9.22 4.42
C MET A 102 -2.67 10.62 4.05
N ILE A 103 -2.04 11.63 4.67
CA ILE A 103 -2.27 13.05 4.40
C ILE A 103 -1.11 13.56 3.53
N PHE A 104 -1.47 14.30 2.48
CA PHE A 104 -0.54 14.92 1.54
C PHE A 104 -0.75 16.44 1.55
N GLY A 105 0.29 17.17 1.91
CA GLY A 105 0.32 18.63 2.06
C GLY A 105 -0.18 19.15 3.42
N GLY A 106 -0.04 20.46 3.62
CA GLY A 106 -0.45 21.14 4.85
C GLY A 106 0.46 20.86 6.04
N SER A 107 -0.03 21.11 7.26
CA SER A 107 0.74 20.94 8.49
C SER A 107 0.89 19.49 8.96
N LEU A 108 0.06 18.58 8.43
CA LEU A 108 0.06 17.15 8.74
C LEU A 108 0.58 16.33 7.56
N ASP A 109 1.39 16.93 6.69
CA ASP A 109 1.97 16.24 5.53
C ASP A 109 2.75 15.00 5.97
N HIS A 110 2.65 13.93 5.20
CA HIS A 110 3.19 12.60 5.48
C HIS A 110 2.66 11.90 6.74
N PHE A 111 1.68 12.48 7.46
CA PHE A 111 0.98 11.73 8.49
C PHE A 111 0.34 10.50 7.86
N GLN A 112 0.59 9.35 8.46
CA GLN A 112 0.07 8.07 8.02
C GLN A 112 -0.37 7.24 9.22
N ASN A 113 -1.48 6.52 9.07
CA ASN A 113 -1.92 5.54 10.05
C ASN A 113 -2.52 4.32 9.35
N ARG A 114 -2.53 3.17 10.02
CA ARG A 114 -2.97 1.89 9.46
C ARG A 114 -3.95 1.18 10.38
N CYS A 115 -4.89 0.43 9.78
CA CYS A 115 -5.85 -0.39 10.51
C CYS A 115 -6.12 -1.72 9.77
N SER A 116 -6.97 -2.58 10.36
CA SER A 116 -7.15 -3.96 9.92
C SER A 116 -8.42 -4.18 9.11
N THR A 117 -9.44 -3.36 9.31
CA THR A 117 -10.77 -3.54 8.71
C THR A 117 -11.21 -2.31 7.91
N TRP A 118 -12.18 -2.51 7.02
CA TRP A 118 -12.74 -1.42 6.21
C TRP A 118 -13.44 -0.36 7.06
N ASP A 119 -14.23 -0.78 8.04
CA ASP A 119 -14.96 0.14 8.93
C ASP A 119 -14.01 1.01 9.75
N GLU A 120 -12.92 0.43 10.27
CA GLU A 120 -11.84 1.18 10.91
C GLU A 120 -11.18 2.15 9.93
N ALA A 121 -11.05 1.78 8.65
CA ALA A 121 -10.45 2.63 7.63
C ALA A 121 -11.34 3.85 7.32
N GLU A 122 -12.66 3.68 7.24
CA GLU A 122 -13.61 4.78 7.10
C GLU A 122 -13.56 5.73 8.32
N ALA A 123 -13.54 5.18 9.53
CA ALA A 123 -13.41 5.97 10.76
C ALA A 123 -12.07 6.72 10.85
N MET A 124 -10.97 6.05 10.51
CA MET A 124 -9.63 6.62 10.45
C MET A 124 -9.54 7.74 9.41
N HIS A 125 -10.23 7.61 8.27
CA HIS A 125 -10.31 8.66 7.26
C HIS A 125 -11.06 9.89 7.79
N ALA A 126 -12.23 9.68 8.41
CA ALA A 126 -13.04 10.76 8.98
C ALA A 126 -12.25 11.57 10.03
N GLU A 127 -11.52 10.89 10.91
CA GLU A 127 -10.67 11.53 11.91
C GLU A 127 -9.53 12.34 11.26
N ALA A 128 -8.86 11.80 10.24
CA ALA A 128 -7.82 12.52 9.51
C ALA A 128 -8.35 13.80 8.84
N VAL A 129 -9.55 13.74 8.25
CA VAL A 129 -10.22 14.93 7.68
C VAL A 129 -10.51 15.97 8.77
N ASP A 130 -11.01 15.55 9.93
CA ASP A 130 -11.31 16.46 11.04
C ASP A 130 -10.05 17.12 11.60
N GLN A 131 -8.94 16.38 11.75
CA GLN A 131 -7.65 16.94 12.14
C GLN A 131 -7.16 18.01 11.15
N VAL A 132 -7.24 17.74 9.85
CA VAL A 132 -6.86 18.72 8.82
C VAL A 132 -7.76 19.95 8.88
N ARG A 133 -9.08 19.78 9.05
CA ARG A 133 -10.02 20.91 9.16
C ARG A 133 -9.76 21.76 10.40
N ARG A 134 -9.51 21.16 11.56
CA ARG A 134 -9.16 21.88 12.79
C ARG A 134 -7.87 22.69 12.64
N GLY A 135 -6.86 22.14 11.96
CA GLY A 135 -5.63 22.87 11.63
C GLY A 135 -5.81 23.94 10.55
N HIS A 136 -6.81 23.80 9.68
CA HIS A 136 -7.12 24.76 8.61
C HIS A 136 -8.03 25.91 9.06
N LEU A 137 -8.80 25.74 10.13
CA LEU A 137 -9.54 26.82 10.76
C LEU A 137 -8.55 27.82 11.35
N ARG A 138 -8.23 28.88 10.60
CA ARG A 138 -7.53 30.05 11.15
C ARG A 138 -8.36 30.58 12.31
N VAL A 139 -7.84 30.47 13.53
CA VAL A 139 -8.39 31.19 14.69
C VAL A 139 -8.27 32.66 14.36
N VAL A 140 -9.39 33.29 13.97
CA VAL A 140 -9.47 34.73 13.83
C VAL A 140 -9.48 35.27 15.26
N LYS A 141 -8.36 35.86 15.68
CA LYS A 141 -8.26 36.62 16.92
C LYS A 141 -8.64 38.07 16.68
#